data_AF-A0A933AW05-F1
#
_entry.id   AF-A0A933AW05-F1
#
_cell.length_a   1.000
_cell.length_b   1.000
_cell.length_c   1.000
_cell.angle_alpha   90.00
_cell.angle_beta   90.00
_cell.angle_gamma   90.00
#
_symmetry.space_group_name_H-M   'P 1'
#
loop_
_entity.id
_entity.type
_entity.pdbx_description
1 polymer ?
#
loop_
_entity_poly.entity_id
_entity_poly.type
_entity_poly.pdbx_seq_one_letter_code
_entity_poly.pdbx_strand_id
1 'polypeptide(L)'
;MGYRDLREYMAVLEERGKLKRVTKEVDRDWEIASIARCVFQGVEESKRYALLFENIKGFEGSLATGVLGASREVYALALGTTTDKIYEKWADSAASQIPPIEVKTGPVKEVVLKGDDVDLLKIPVPVWTPGRDGGPFITSPCVISKDPDTGVQNVGTYRMMIKGRNQTCILIFAPQHIGFHYGKYEARNEPMPVAVAIGVDPSIGLTSVAKVPFGVDELAVAGGMRGEPVEVVRGETVDLLVPATAEYVIEGFVPPHVRVSEGPFGEYSGYMGTRDETPILNVTCITHRHRPIYQAYTSQMPPSESSCLRGQAFASGIWRQLVRELKEPGVIDVHITESSGSQAHVIVQMKPRYPGHAKRVALIVSGLDPLYGKIVTIVDPDIDIRDHFSVDWALSYRVDPARDVTIIPNVMALPLDPSTEDPSNVTTAKPFEERVQVKGSKMLIDATVKNAYPEISLAPAEHLNRAIAEWGELGLPPLELPNRFKLLLQHHPPGESFRPYQ
;
A
#
# COMPACT_ATOMS: atom_id res chain seq x y z
N MET A 1 -21.30 -1.95 -8.37
CA MET A 1 -21.11 -3.41 -8.41
C MET A 1 -19.62 -3.66 -8.49
N GLY A 2 -19.10 -4.69 -7.82
CA GLY A 2 -17.69 -5.05 -7.89
C GLY A 2 -17.27 -5.45 -9.30
N TYR A 3 -15.95 -5.49 -9.54
CA TYR A 3 -15.41 -6.14 -10.73
C TYR A 3 -15.52 -7.66 -10.57
N ARG A 4 -15.76 -8.40 -11.64
CA ARG A 4 -15.82 -9.87 -11.62
C ARG A 4 -14.47 -10.49 -11.31
N ASP A 5 -13.40 -9.95 -11.91
CA ASP A 5 -12.04 -10.42 -11.76
C ASP A 5 -11.01 -9.33 -12.13
N LEU A 6 -9.71 -9.68 -12.09
CA LEU A 6 -8.62 -8.82 -12.52
C LEU A 6 -8.77 -8.35 -13.98
N ARG A 7 -9.26 -9.22 -14.87
CA ARG A 7 -9.30 -8.96 -16.32
C ARG A 7 -10.33 -7.87 -16.63
N GLU A 8 -11.49 -7.92 -16.00
CA GLU A 8 -12.51 -6.87 -16.12
C GLU A 8 -12.01 -5.53 -15.56
N TYR A 9 -11.34 -5.56 -14.42
CA TYR A 9 -10.75 -4.35 -13.84
C TYR A 9 -9.68 -3.73 -14.75
N MET A 10 -8.80 -4.54 -15.34
CA MET A 10 -7.78 -4.06 -16.28
C MET A 10 -8.38 -3.46 -17.55
N ALA A 11 -9.51 -3.99 -18.04
CA ALA A 11 -10.22 -3.39 -19.17
C ALA A 11 -10.70 -1.96 -18.84
N VAL A 12 -11.21 -1.75 -17.62
CA VAL A 12 -11.62 -0.40 -17.15
C VAL A 12 -10.42 0.54 -17.02
N LEU A 13 -9.27 0.06 -16.55
CA LEU A 13 -8.04 0.86 -16.54
C LEU A 13 -7.62 1.26 -17.96
N GLU A 14 -7.71 0.35 -18.93
CA GLU A 14 -7.37 0.61 -20.33
C GLU A 14 -8.29 1.65 -20.95
N GLU A 15 -9.61 1.54 -20.76
CA GLU A 15 -10.60 2.52 -21.23
C GLU A 15 -10.34 3.94 -20.68
N ARG A 16 -9.84 4.03 -19.43
CA ARG A 16 -9.49 5.31 -18.79
C ARG A 16 -8.08 5.79 -19.13
N GLY A 17 -7.35 5.09 -19.98
CA GLY A 17 -5.96 5.41 -20.32
C GLY A 17 -4.96 5.18 -19.18
N LYS A 18 -5.37 4.46 -18.13
CA LYS A 18 -4.59 4.12 -16.93
C LYS A 18 -3.95 2.74 -16.98
N LEU A 19 -4.05 2.03 -18.09
CA LEU A 19 -3.25 0.85 -18.43
C LEU A 19 -2.60 1.06 -19.81
N LYS A 20 -1.33 0.68 -19.94
CA LYS A 20 -0.62 0.66 -21.22
C LYS A 20 -0.05 -0.73 -21.48
N ARG A 21 -0.18 -1.17 -22.74
CA ARG A 21 0.33 -2.46 -23.21
C ARG A 21 1.74 -2.30 -23.76
N VAL A 22 2.62 -3.23 -23.38
CA VAL A 22 3.96 -3.39 -23.94
C VAL A 22 3.94 -4.66 -24.78
N THR A 23 3.89 -4.48 -26.10
CA THR A 23 3.80 -5.56 -27.09
C THR A 23 5.16 -6.15 -27.47
N LYS A 24 6.24 -5.37 -27.27
CA LYS A 24 7.62 -5.84 -27.48
C LYS A 24 7.91 -6.98 -26.50
N GLU A 25 8.62 -8.01 -26.98
CA GLU A 25 9.19 -9.03 -26.10
C GLU A 25 10.11 -8.38 -25.05
N VAL A 26 9.93 -8.75 -23.79
CA VAL A 26 10.74 -8.27 -22.67
C VAL A 26 11.33 -9.40 -21.84
N ASP A 27 12.49 -9.14 -21.25
CA ASP A 27 13.15 -10.01 -20.28
C ASP A 27 12.63 -9.76 -18.85
N ARG A 28 12.20 -10.82 -18.16
CA ARG A 28 11.69 -10.73 -16.78
C ARG A 28 12.79 -10.39 -15.78
N ASP A 29 14.05 -10.71 -16.09
CA ASP A 29 15.16 -10.60 -15.16
C ASP A 29 15.69 -9.15 -15.07
N TRP A 30 15.31 -8.26 -16.00
CA TRP A 30 15.67 -6.85 -15.88
C TRP A 30 14.75 -5.82 -16.58
N GLU A 31 14.17 -6.11 -17.76
CA GLU A 31 13.41 -5.10 -18.53
C GLU A 31 12.12 -4.71 -17.82
N ILE A 32 11.35 -5.69 -17.30
CA ILE A 32 10.07 -5.46 -16.64
C ILE A 32 10.21 -4.48 -15.47
N ALA A 33 11.13 -4.77 -14.54
CA ALA A 33 11.36 -3.94 -13.37
C ALA A 33 11.93 -2.56 -13.73
N SER A 34 12.82 -2.50 -14.73
CA SER A 34 13.42 -1.24 -15.18
C SER A 34 12.39 -0.31 -15.83
N ILE A 35 11.53 -0.86 -16.70
CA ILE A 35 10.45 -0.10 -17.36
C ILE A 35 9.45 0.40 -16.33
N ALA A 36 9.01 -0.48 -15.42
CA ALA A 36 8.10 -0.07 -14.35
C ALA A 36 8.70 1.05 -13.48
N ARG A 37 9.99 0.96 -13.13
CA ARG A 37 10.68 2.02 -12.38
C ARG A 37 10.70 3.34 -13.14
N CYS A 38 10.97 3.34 -14.45
CA CYS A 38 10.93 4.55 -15.27
C CYS A 38 9.54 5.22 -15.23
N VAL A 39 8.45 4.44 -15.21
CA VAL A 39 7.10 5.01 -15.07
C VAL A 39 6.93 5.69 -13.71
N PHE A 40 7.24 5.01 -12.61
CA PHE A 40 7.06 5.58 -11.27
C PHE A 40 7.95 6.79 -10.99
N GLN A 41 9.19 6.79 -11.50
CA GLN A 41 10.17 7.86 -11.24
C GLN A 41 10.09 9.01 -12.25
N GLY A 42 9.68 8.73 -13.50
CA GLY A 42 9.70 9.69 -14.60
C GLY A 42 8.35 10.29 -14.98
N VAL A 43 7.23 9.69 -14.52
CA VAL A 43 5.88 10.18 -14.83
C VAL A 43 5.25 10.78 -13.58
N GLU A 44 4.69 11.98 -13.73
CA GLU A 44 3.95 12.67 -12.68
C GLU A 44 2.75 11.83 -12.23
N GLU A 45 2.47 11.83 -10.92
CA GLU A 45 1.55 10.88 -10.27
C GLU A 45 0.16 10.86 -10.92
N SER A 46 -0.41 12.02 -11.24
CA SER A 46 -1.74 12.12 -11.85
C SER A 46 -1.80 11.51 -13.26
N LYS A 47 -0.65 11.38 -13.93
CA LYS A 47 -0.49 10.84 -15.29
C LYS A 47 0.05 9.41 -15.32
N ARG A 48 0.38 8.82 -14.16
CA ARG A 48 0.88 7.44 -14.09
C ARG A 48 -0.18 6.43 -14.51
N TYR A 49 0.31 5.33 -15.07
CA TYR A 49 -0.49 4.22 -15.60
C TYR A 49 0.14 2.88 -15.23
N ALA A 50 -0.69 1.85 -15.14
CA ALA A 50 -0.29 0.48 -15.02
C ALA A 50 0.30 -0.05 -16.35
N LEU A 51 1.05 -1.14 -16.27
CA LEU A 51 1.69 -1.79 -17.41
C LEU A 51 1.18 -3.23 -17.56
N LEU A 52 0.87 -3.62 -18.78
CA LEU A 52 0.66 -5.01 -19.20
C LEU A 52 1.72 -5.40 -20.22
N PHE A 53 2.63 -6.29 -19.83
CA PHE A 53 3.63 -6.89 -20.71
C PHE A 53 3.05 -8.14 -21.35
N GLU A 54 2.86 -8.12 -22.67
CA GLU A 54 2.14 -9.17 -23.40
C GLU A 54 3.03 -10.32 -23.85
N ASN A 55 4.33 -10.07 -24.01
CA ASN A 55 5.30 -11.07 -24.44
C ASN A 55 6.53 -11.05 -23.53
N ILE A 56 6.74 -12.14 -22.80
CA ILE A 56 7.83 -12.30 -21.84
C ILE A 56 8.70 -13.44 -22.34
N LYS A 57 9.97 -13.15 -22.59
CA LYS A 57 10.89 -14.07 -23.24
C LYS A 57 10.97 -15.42 -22.53
N GLY A 58 10.51 -16.48 -23.21
CA GLY A 58 10.56 -17.86 -22.69
C GLY A 58 9.41 -18.24 -21.75
N PHE A 59 8.37 -17.42 -21.64
CA PHE A 59 7.22 -17.67 -20.77
C PHE A 59 5.90 -17.64 -21.55
N GLU A 60 4.93 -18.41 -21.07
CA GLU A 60 3.55 -18.32 -21.53
C GLU A 60 2.76 -17.34 -20.65
N GLY A 61 1.80 -16.63 -21.26
CA GLY A 61 0.97 -15.65 -20.57
C GLY A 61 1.56 -14.24 -20.59
N SER A 62 1.04 -13.38 -19.73
CA SER A 62 1.40 -11.97 -19.64
C SER A 62 1.67 -11.56 -18.20
N LEU A 63 2.21 -10.36 -18.00
CA LEU A 63 2.53 -9.83 -16.67
C LEU A 63 1.96 -8.42 -16.53
N ALA A 64 1.29 -8.16 -15.41
CA ALA A 64 0.73 -6.85 -15.11
C ALA A 64 1.32 -6.27 -13.82
N THR A 65 1.66 -4.98 -13.80
CA THR A 65 2.11 -4.27 -12.59
C THR A 65 1.63 -2.82 -12.59
N GLY A 66 1.54 -2.20 -11.41
CA GLY A 66 0.93 -0.88 -11.23
C GLY A 66 -0.59 -0.90 -11.24
N VAL A 67 -1.22 -2.06 -11.39
CA VAL A 67 -2.66 -2.18 -11.60
C VAL A 67 -3.48 -1.72 -10.41
N LEU A 68 -2.98 -1.81 -9.17
CA LEU A 68 -3.76 -1.37 -7.99
C LEU A 68 -3.31 -0.01 -7.43
N GLY A 69 -2.12 0.46 -7.82
CA GLY A 69 -1.49 1.60 -7.16
C GLY A 69 -0.53 2.41 -8.01
N ALA A 70 -0.63 2.40 -9.35
CA ALA A 70 0.16 3.30 -10.19
C ALA A 70 -0.08 4.79 -9.83
N SER A 71 -1.30 5.13 -9.42
CA SER A 71 -1.70 6.43 -8.90
C SER A 71 -2.84 6.28 -7.89
N ARG A 72 -3.15 7.34 -7.16
CA ARG A 72 -4.30 7.47 -6.26
C ARG A 72 -5.62 7.31 -7.01
N GLU A 73 -5.68 7.70 -8.29
CA GLU A 73 -6.84 7.45 -9.14
C GLU A 73 -6.98 5.94 -9.43
N VAL A 74 -5.90 5.26 -9.80
CA VAL A 74 -5.92 3.80 -10.02
C VAL A 74 -6.35 3.07 -8.75
N TYR A 75 -5.85 3.50 -7.58
CA TYR A 75 -6.28 2.98 -6.28
C TYR A 75 -7.78 3.19 -6.03
N ALA A 76 -8.30 4.40 -6.29
CA ALA A 76 -9.72 4.69 -6.12
C ALA A 76 -10.59 3.82 -7.05
N LEU A 77 -10.13 3.58 -8.28
CA LEU A 77 -10.79 2.67 -9.22
C LEU A 77 -10.80 1.24 -8.70
N ALA A 78 -9.67 0.71 -8.22
CA ALA A 78 -9.60 -0.62 -7.61
C ALA A 78 -10.59 -0.78 -6.44
N LEU A 79 -10.75 0.29 -5.65
CA LEU A 79 -11.66 0.37 -4.52
C LEU A 79 -13.14 0.57 -4.94
N GLY A 80 -13.41 0.83 -6.23
CA GLY A 80 -14.73 1.08 -6.77
C GLY A 80 -15.31 2.44 -6.36
N THR A 81 -14.48 3.48 -6.26
CA THR A 81 -14.87 4.81 -5.79
C THR A 81 -14.08 5.94 -6.45
N THR A 82 -14.28 7.18 -6.00
CA THR A 82 -13.53 8.38 -6.41
C THR A 82 -12.46 8.74 -5.39
N THR A 83 -11.48 9.53 -5.80
CA THR A 83 -10.32 9.88 -4.96
C THR A 83 -10.71 10.64 -3.68
N ASP A 84 -11.80 11.40 -3.69
CA ASP A 84 -12.35 12.10 -2.51
C ASP A 84 -13.13 11.19 -1.55
N LYS A 85 -13.39 9.93 -1.93
CA LYS A 85 -14.22 8.97 -1.16
C LYS A 85 -13.48 7.72 -0.72
N ILE A 86 -12.15 7.68 -0.88
CA ILE A 86 -11.31 6.54 -0.49
C ILE A 86 -11.52 6.17 0.98
N TYR A 87 -11.55 7.17 1.88
CA TYR A 87 -11.56 6.91 3.33
C TYR A 87 -12.92 6.43 3.81
N GLU A 88 -14.01 7.06 3.34
CA GLU A 88 -15.36 6.62 3.64
C GLU A 88 -15.59 5.21 3.09
N LYS A 89 -15.17 4.94 1.86
CA LYS A 89 -15.32 3.61 1.26
C LYS A 89 -14.60 2.53 2.07
N TRP A 90 -13.38 2.79 2.54
CA TRP A 90 -12.67 1.87 3.45
C TRP A 90 -13.38 1.69 4.79
N ALA A 91 -13.84 2.78 5.41
CA ALA A 91 -14.54 2.72 6.69
C ALA A 91 -15.84 1.91 6.61
N ASP A 92 -16.62 2.13 5.56
CA ASP A 92 -17.91 1.46 5.35
C ASP A 92 -17.73 -0.03 5.02
N SER A 93 -16.69 -0.38 4.24
CA SER A 93 -16.38 -1.77 3.88
C SER A 93 -15.98 -2.60 5.10
N ALA A 94 -15.19 -2.03 6.01
CA ALA A 94 -14.79 -2.72 7.24
C ALA A 94 -15.98 -3.01 8.17
N ALA A 95 -17.01 -2.17 8.13
CA ALA A 95 -18.24 -2.34 8.91
C ALA A 95 -19.27 -3.28 8.27
N SER A 96 -19.17 -3.53 6.96
CA SER A 96 -20.18 -4.22 6.15
C SER A 96 -19.65 -5.52 5.54
N GLN A 97 -19.04 -6.37 6.36
CA GLN A 97 -18.42 -7.63 5.91
C GLN A 97 -19.45 -8.57 5.27
N ILE A 98 -19.10 -9.15 4.13
CA ILE A 98 -19.91 -10.12 3.40
C ILE A 98 -19.09 -11.39 3.23
N PRO A 99 -19.40 -12.49 3.95
CA PRO A 99 -18.63 -13.72 3.90
C PRO A 99 -18.47 -14.27 2.47
N PRO A 100 -17.35 -14.93 2.15
CA PRO A 100 -17.16 -15.57 0.86
C PRO A 100 -18.17 -16.72 0.66
N ILE A 101 -18.43 -17.07 -0.59
CA ILE A 101 -19.28 -18.20 -0.98
C ILE A 101 -18.47 -19.27 -1.68
N GLU A 102 -18.53 -20.50 -1.18
CA GLU A 102 -17.87 -21.64 -1.82
C GLU A 102 -18.64 -22.05 -3.07
N VAL A 103 -17.94 -22.10 -4.21
CA VAL A 103 -18.45 -22.57 -5.50
C VAL A 103 -17.75 -23.87 -5.90
N LYS A 104 -18.39 -24.65 -6.79
CA LYS A 104 -17.89 -25.99 -7.16
C LYS A 104 -16.56 -25.96 -7.93
N THR A 105 -16.35 -24.94 -8.74
CA THR A 105 -15.16 -24.75 -9.57
C THR A 105 -15.06 -23.27 -9.96
N GLY A 106 -13.94 -22.88 -10.55
CA GLY A 106 -13.71 -21.52 -11.04
C GLY A 106 -12.62 -21.49 -12.11
N PRO A 107 -12.44 -20.36 -12.81
CA PRO A 107 -11.42 -20.22 -13.85
C PRO A 107 -10.01 -20.62 -13.40
N VAL A 108 -9.65 -20.41 -12.12
CA VAL A 108 -8.34 -20.77 -11.58
C VAL A 108 -8.02 -22.28 -11.67
N LYS A 109 -9.03 -23.13 -11.91
CA LYS A 109 -8.92 -24.58 -12.03
C LYS A 109 -8.86 -25.08 -13.49
N GLU A 110 -8.73 -24.18 -14.48
CA GLU A 110 -8.61 -24.55 -15.90
C GLU A 110 -7.38 -25.44 -16.19
N VAL A 111 -6.25 -25.16 -15.54
CA VAL A 111 -5.04 -26.00 -15.57
C VAL A 111 -4.65 -26.36 -14.15
N VAL A 112 -4.35 -27.65 -13.91
CA VAL A 112 -3.96 -28.18 -12.61
C VAL A 112 -2.68 -29.00 -12.75
N LEU A 113 -1.61 -28.55 -12.10
CA LEU A 113 -0.29 -29.20 -12.09
C LEU A 113 -0.02 -29.71 -10.67
N LYS A 114 0.24 -31.01 -10.51
CA LYS A 114 0.50 -31.65 -9.20
C LYS A 114 1.80 -32.45 -9.26
N GLY A 115 2.45 -32.65 -8.11
CA GLY A 115 3.62 -33.51 -7.99
C GLY A 115 4.75 -33.12 -8.95
N ASP A 116 5.12 -34.02 -9.87
CA ASP A 116 6.23 -33.82 -10.81
C ASP A 116 5.95 -32.80 -11.93
N ASP A 117 4.71 -32.34 -12.08
CA ASP A 117 4.36 -31.30 -13.05
C ASP A 117 4.51 -29.87 -12.49
N VAL A 118 4.65 -29.73 -11.17
CA VAL A 118 4.83 -28.42 -10.51
C VAL A 118 6.15 -27.81 -10.96
N ASP A 119 6.11 -26.59 -11.51
CA ASP A 119 7.32 -25.84 -11.85
C ASP A 119 7.12 -24.32 -11.74
N LEU A 120 7.55 -23.75 -10.61
CA LEU A 120 7.58 -22.32 -10.35
C LEU A 120 8.46 -21.56 -11.35
N LEU A 121 9.46 -22.22 -11.95
CA LEU A 121 10.36 -21.58 -12.91
C LEU A 121 9.67 -21.29 -14.24
N LYS A 122 8.46 -21.83 -14.47
CA LYS A 122 7.60 -21.52 -15.63
C LYS A 122 6.70 -20.30 -15.43
N ILE A 123 6.66 -19.72 -14.22
CA ILE A 123 5.93 -18.48 -13.94
C ILE A 123 6.88 -17.29 -14.21
N PRO A 124 6.45 -16.22 -14.90
CA PRO A 124 7.33 -15.10 -15.24
C PRO A 124 7.59 -14.16 -14.05
N VAL A 125 8.03 -14.70 -12.92
CA VAL A 125 8.36 -13.93 -11.71
C VAL A 125 9.57 -13.02 -11.98
N PRO A 126 9.45 -11.68 -11.85
CA PRO A 126 10.56 -10.77 -12.13
C PRO A 126 11.66 -10.79 -11.08
N VAL A 127 12.84 -10.33 -11.48
CA VAL A 127 13.86 -9.78 -10.58
C VAL A 127 13.65 -8.26 -10.52
N TRP A 128 13.43 -7.70 -9.33
CA TRP A 128 12.96 -6.32 -9.19
C TRP A 128 14.09 -5.30 -9.03
N THR A 129 15.20 -5.73 -8.46
CA THR A 129 16.46 -4.97 -8.40
C THR A 129 17.56 -5.76 -9.10
N PRO A 130 17.63 -5.69 -10.45
CA PRO A 130 18.61 -6.46 -11.23
C PRO A 130 20.04 -6.25 -10.74
N GLY A 131 20.76 -7.36 -10.57
CA GLY A 131 22.14 -7.37 -10.06
C GLY A 131 22.28 -7.07 -8.56
N ARG A 132 21.18 -6.99 -7.80
CA ARG A 132 21.19 -6.76 -6.35
C ARG A 132 20.26 -7.69 -5.58
N ASP A 133 19.08 -8.02 -6.08
CA ASP A 133 18.20 -9.00 -5.43
C ASP A 133 18.83 -10.40 -5.40
N GLY A 134 18.49 -11.20 -4.39
CA GLY A 134 18.93 -12.59 -4.27
C GLY A 134 18.40 -13.52 -5.38
N GLY A 135 17.31 -13.13 -6.06
CA GLY A 135 16.68 -13.88 -7.15
C GLY A 135 15.29 -13.33 -7.48
N PRO A 136 14.46 -14.08 -8.23
CA PRO A 136 13.09 -13.68 -8.55
C PRO A 136 12.17 -13.67 -7.32
N PHE A 137 11.31 -12.65 -7.24
CA PHE A 137 10.41 -12.43 -6.11
C PHE A 137 8.94 -12.31 -6.49
N ILE A 138 8.09 -13.11 -5.85
CA ILE A 138 6.65 -12.94 -5.86
C ILE A 138 6.30 -11.78 -4.92
N THR A 139 5.88 -10.66 -5.51
CA THR A 139 5.68 -9.37 -4.81
C THR A 139 4.23 -8.99 -4.53
N SER A 140 3.26 -9.61 -5.22
CA SER A 140 1.83 -9.48 -4.93
C SER A 140 1.15 -10.79 -4.49
N PRO A 141 1.80 -11.64 -3.68
CA PRO A 141 1.18 -12.89 -3.25
C PRO A 141 0.06 -12.60 -2.26
N CYS A 142 -1.17 -13.01 -2.56
CA CYS A 142 -2.22 -13.11 -1.53
C CYS A 142 -2.03 -14.47 -0.84
N VAL A 143 -1.21 -14.50 0.21
CA VAL A 143 -0.90 -15.70 0.98
C VAL A 143 -2.04 -15.99 1.93
N ILE A 144 -2.58 -17.19 1.82
CA ILE A 144 -3.72 -17.70 2.56
C ILE A 144 -3.20 -18.76 3.53
N SER A 145 -3.51 -18.56 4.81
CA SER A 145 -3.22 -19.50 5.90
C SER A 145 -4.44 -19.61 6.81
N LYS A 146 -4.45 -20.60 7.70
CA LYS A 146 -5.60 -20.87 8.59
C LYS A 146 -5.12 -21.10 10.01
N ASP A 147 -5.75 -20.45 10.98
CA ASP A 147 -5.48 -20.68 12.39
C ASP A 147 -5.82 -22.14 12.74
N PRO A 148 -4.88 -22.94 13.27
CA PRO A 148 -5.12 -24.34 13.60
C PRO A 148 -6.05 -24.55 14.81
N ASP A 149 -6.38 -23.50 15.57
CA ASP A 149 -7.35 -23.56 16.67
C ASP A 149 -8.78 -23.23 16.22
N THR A 150 -8.93 -22.15 15.46
CA THR A 150 -10.25 -21.56 15.17
C THR A 150 -10.74 -21.90 13.77
N GLY A 151 -9.84 -22.28 12.86
CA GLY A 151 -10.14 -22.50 11.46
C GLY A 151 -10.38 -21.23 10.66
N VAL A 152 -10.19 -20.04 11.24
CA VAL A 152 -10.32 -18.76 10.53
C VAL A 152 -9.15 -18.58 9.56
N GLN A 153 -9.45 -18.22 8.31
CA GLN A 153 -8.41 -17.92 7.33
C GLN A 153 -7.92 -16.49 7.46
N ASN A 154 -6.65 -16.30 7.11
CA ASN A 154 -6.04 -15.00 6.89
C ASN A 154 -5.56 -14.89 5.45
N VAL A 155 -5.74 -13.71 4.83
CA VAL A 155 -5.13 -13.34 3.54
C VAL A 155 -4.20 -12.15 3.74
N GLY A 156 -2.91 -12.32 3.42
CA GLY A 156 -1.93 -11.24 3.56
C GLY A 156 -0.88 -11.22 2.45
N THR A 157 -0.31 -10.05 2.18
CA THR A 157 0.81 -9.89 1.24
C THR A 157 2.16 -10.09 1.93
N TYR A 158 2.83 -11.23 1.66
CA TYR A 158 4.16 -11.56 2.18
C TYR A 158 5.09 -11.97 1.05
N ARG A 159 6.16 -11.21 0.79
CA ARG A 159 7.06 -11.49 -0.35
C ARG A 159 7.62 -12.91 -0.30
N MET A 160 7.86 -13.48 -1.48
CA MET A 160 8.37 -14.84 -1.60
C MET A 160 9.49 -14.96 -2.63
N MET A 161 10.66 -15.44 -2.22
CA MET A 161 11.79 -15.67 -3.13
C MET A 161 11.74 -17.08 -3.72
N ILE A 162 11.80 -17.18 -5.04
CA ILE A 162 11.88 -18.47 -5.73
C ILE A 162 13.20 -19.19 -5.37
N LYS A 163 13.10 -20.46 -4.94
CA LYS A 163 14.26 -21.31 -4.57
C LYS A 163 14.52 -22.45 -5.54
N GLY A 164 13.52 -22.83 -6.33
CA GLY A 164 13.65 -23.84 -7.35
C GLY A 164 12.30 -24.19 -7.97
N ARG A 165 12.25 -25.31 -8.66
CA ARG A 165 11.07 -25.83 -9.37
C ARG A 165 9.83 -25.94 -8.47
N ASN A 166 9.98 -26.42 -7.24
CA ASN A 166 8.84 -26.65 -6.32
C ASN A 166 9.08 -26.05 -4.92
N GLN A 167 9.99 -25.08 -4.82
CA GLN A 167 10.34 -24.47 -3.54
C GLN A 167 10.40 -22.95 -3.66
N THR A 168 9.83 -22.29 -2.67
CA THR A 168 9.92 -20.85 -2.42
C THR A 168 10.02 -20.65 -0.91
N CYS A 169 10.09 -19.42 -0.44
CA CYS A 169 10.14 -19.10 0.99
C CYS A 169 9.30 -17.86 1.28
N ILE A 170 8.81 -17.71 2.50
CA ILE A 170 7.84 -16.65 2.86
C ILE A 170 8.44 -15.79 3.96
N LEU A 171 8.54 -14.47 3.72
CA LEU A 171 8.95 -13.55 4.78
C LEU A 171 7.79 -13.37 5.79
N ILE A 172 7.83 -14.14 6.88
CA ILE A 172 6.84 -14.11 7.96
C ILE A 172 7.35 -13.21 9.09
N PHE A 173 6.65 -12.09 9.33
CA PHE A 173 6.92 -11.22 10.48
C PHE A 173 5.95 -11.56 11.63
N ALA A 174 6.48 -11.84 12.82
CA ALA A 174 5.71 -12.40 13.94
C ALA A 174 4.45 -11.60 14.35
N PRO A 175 4.45 -10.25 14.37
CA PRO A 175 3.25 -9.46 14.66
C PRO A 175 2.13 -9.52 13.60
N GLN A 176 2.35 -10.17 12.46
CA GLN A 176 1.33 -10.33 11.42
C GLN A 176 0.50 -11.59 11.69
N HIS A 177 -0.71 -11.64 11.14
CA HIS A 177 -1.64 -12.77 11.31
C HIS A 177 -1.01 -14.13 10.93
N ILE A 178 -0.32 -14.22 9.79
CA ILE A 178 0.42 -15.42 9.40
C ILE A 178 1.51 -15.81 10.41
N GLY A 179 2.12 -14.84 11.09
CA GLY A 179 3.13 -15.08 12.13
C GLY A 179 2.55 -15.80 13.33
N PHE A 180 1.33 -15.42 13.76
CA PHE A 180 0.60 -16.13 14.81
C PHE A 180 0.22 -17.55 14.37
N HIS A 181 -0.25 -17.73 13.13
CA HIS A 181 -0.57 -19.05 12.60
C HIS A 181 0.67 -19.95 12.58
N TYR A 182 1.77 -19.48 11.96
CA TYR A 182 3.02 -20.23 11.85
C TYR A 182 3.57 -20.61 13.23
N GLY A 183 3.57 -19.69 14.20
CA GLY A 183 4.02 -19.97 15.55
C GLY A 183 3.23 -21.11 16.23
N LYS A 184 1.92 -21.21 15.98
CA LYS A 184 1.09 -22.32 16.50
C LYS A 184 1.42 -23.65 15.84
N TYR A 185 1.55 -23.69 14.51
CA TYR A 185 1.95 -24.91 13.79
C TYR A 185 3.37 -25.36 14.17
N GLU A 186 4.31 -24.40 14.27
CA GLU A 186 5.68 -24.66 14.69
C GLU A 186 5.73 -25.24 16.11
N ALA A 187 4.96 -24.69 17.06
CA ALA A 187 4.87 -25.21 18.43
C ALA A 187 4.25 -26.63 18.51
N ARG A 188 3.39 -26.99 17.55
CA ARG A 188 2.80 -28.34 17.43
C ARG A 188 3.69 -29.31 16.66
N ASN A 189 4.78 -28.83 16.07
CA ASN A 189 5.59 -29.60 15.12
C ASN A 189 4.74 -30.16 13.95
N GLU A 190 3.79 -29.35 13.48
CA GLU A 190 2.89 -29.67 12.37
C GLU A 190 3.23 -28.81 11.13
N PRO A 191 3.14 -29.34 9.90
CA PRO A 191 3.30 -28.53 8.71
C PRO A 191 2.10 -27.58 8.52
N MET A 192 2.37 -26.29 8.31
CA MET A 192 1.33 -25.30 8.07
C MET A 192 0.88 -25.35 6.59
N PRO A 193 -0.40 -25.59 6.29
CA PRO A 193 -0.92 -25.47 4.93
C PRO A 193 -0.91 -24.01 4.49
N VAL A 194 -0.48 -23.76 3.25
CA VAL A 194 -0.47 -22.43 2.63
C VAL A 194 -0.97 -22.52 1.21
N ALA A 195 -1.78 -21.54 0.80
CA ALA A 195 -2.09 -21.27 -0.59
C ALA A 195 -1.70 -19.83 -0.94
N VAL A 196 -1.29 -19.57 -2.17
CA VAL A 196 -0.88 -18.25 -2.63
C VAL A 196 -1.64 -17.91 -3.90
N ALA A 197 -2.57 -16.96 -3.80
CA ALA A 197 -3.32 -16.48 -4.96
C ALA A 197 -2.61 -15.28 -5.59
N ILE A 198 -2.50 -15.27 -6.92
CA ILE A 198 -1.87 -14.20 -7.71
C ILE A 198 -2.82 -13.82 -8.84
N GLY A 199 -2.91 -12.53 -9.14
CA GLY A 199 -3.85 -12.02 -10.14
C GLY A 199 -5.29 -12.16 -9.67
N VAL A 200 -5.58 -11.55 -8.52
CA VAL A 200 -6.88 -11.64 -7.86
C VAL A 200 -7.76 -10.45 -8.22
N ASP A 201 -9.04 -10.55 -7.88
CA ASP A 201 -9.93 -9.40 -7.83
C ASP A 201 -9.29 -8.22 -7.05
N PRO A 202 -9.40 -6.97 -7.54
CA PRO A 202 -8.74 -5.82 -6.91
C PRO A 202 -9.10 -5.62 -5.43
N SER A 203 -10.33 -5.95 -5.00
CA SER A 203 -10.73 -5.82 -3.59
C SER A 203 -9.95 -6.77 -2.67
N ILE A 204 -9.62 -7.97 -3.16
CA ILE A 204 -8.80 -8.95 -2.44
C ILE A 204 -7.36 -8.44 -2.35
N GLY A 205 -6.81 -7.96 -3.48
CA GLY A 205 -5.47 -7.38 -3.53
C GLY A 205 -5.31 -6.20 -2.56
N LEU A 206 -6.28 -5.27 -2.55
CA LEU A 206 -6.30 -4.14 -1.62
C LEU A 206 -6.41 -4.58 -0.16
N THR A 207 -7.28 -5.55 0.14
CA THR A 207 -7.49 -6.01 1.52
C THR A 207 -6.29 -6.78 2.07
N SER A 208 -5.59 -7.54 1.23
CA SER A 208 -4.37 -8.28 1.62
C SER A 208 -3.20 -7.40 2.07
N VAL A 209 -3.23 -6.11 1.72
CA VAL A 209 -2.23 -5.10 2.12
C VAL A 209 -2.70 -4.28 3.33
N ALA A 210 -4.01 -4.24 3.59
CA ALA A 210 -4.59 -3.47 4.68
C ALA A 210 -4.37 -4.15 6.04
N LYS A 211 -4.30 -3.35 7.11
CA LYS A 211 -4.30 -3.83 8.50
C LYS A 211 -5.73 -4.11 8.96
N VAL A 212 -6.30 -5.23 8.50
CA VAL A 212 -7.58 -5.74 8.99
C VAL A 212 -7.41 -6.25 10.43
N PRO A 213 -8.37 -6.06 11.35
CA PRO A 213 -8.27 -6.56 12.72
C PRO A 213 -8.10 -8.08 12.80
N PHE A 214 -7.41 -8.56 13.84
CA PHE A 214 -7.24 -9.99 14.09
C PHE A 214 -8.59 -10.70 14.28
N GLY A 215 -8.72 -11.90 13.71
CA GLY A 215 -9.93 -12.72 13.78
C GLY A 215 -11.02 -12.37 12.77
N VAL A 216 -10.78 -11.39 11.89
CA VAL A 216 -11.64 -11.06 10.75
C VAL A 216 -11.07 -11.69 9.48
N ASP A 217 -11.90 -12.40 8.72
CA ASP A 217 -11.52 -12.92 7.40
C ASP A 217 -11.42 -11.78 6.38
N GLU A 218 -10.24 -11.57 5.81
CA GLU A 218 -10.01 -10.55 4.79
C GLU A 218 -10.87 -10.73 3.53
N LEU A 219 -11.28 -11.96 3.17
CA LEU A 219 -12.19 -12.18 2.05
C LEU A 219 -13.59 -11.65 2.35
N ALA A 220 -14.01 -11.63 3.62
CA ALA A 220 -15.28 -11.05 4.02
C ALA A 220 -15.26 -9.52 3.93
N VAL A 221 -14.11 -8.90 4.26
CA VAL A 221 -13.90 -7.46 4.07
C VAL A 221 -13.85 -7.10 2.59
N ALA A 222 -13.18 -7.91 1.76
CA ALA A 222 -13.18 -7.76 0.31
C ALA A 222 -14.61 -7.86 -0.25
N GLY A 223 -15.41 -8.82 0.24
CA GLY A 223 -16.83 -8.97 -0.08
C GLY A 223 -17.65 -7.70 0.26
N GLY A 224 -17.46 -7.15 1.45
CA GLY A 224 -18.07 -5.89 1.86
C GLY A 224 -17.67 -4.70 0.99
N MET A 225 -16.40 -4.66 0.57
CA MET A 225 -15.85 -3.63 -0.31
C MET A 225 -16.49 -3.66 -1.70
N ARG A 226 -16.62 -4.84 -2.31
CA ARG A 226 -17.23 -5.02 -3.63
C ARG A 226 -18.77 -5.04 -3.60
N GLY A 227 -19.37 -5.23 -2.42
CA GLY A 227 -20.81 -5.27 -2.18
C GLY A 227 -21.47 -6.62 -2.51
N GLU A 228 -20.68 -7.67 -2.71
CA GLU A 228 -21.12 -9.03 -3.02
C GLU A 228 -20.08 -10.05 -2.51
N PRO A 229 -20.46 -11.31 -2.22
CA PRO A 229 -19.53 -12.33 -1.75
C PRO A 229 -18.37 -12.57 -2.72
N VAL A 230 -17.18 -12.82 -2.18
CA VAL A 230 -16.08 -13.39 -2.97
C VAL A 230 -16.37 -14.86 -3.23
N GLU A 231 -16.39 -15.27 -4.50
CA GLU A 231 -16.47 -16.69 -4.85
C GLU A 231 -15.12 -17.37 -4.59
N VAL A 232 -15.16 -18.48 -3.84
CA VAL A 232 -13.96 -19.25 -3.47
C VAL A 232 -14.13 -20.72 -3.83
N VAL A 233 -13.00 -21.38 -4.11
CA VAL A 233 -12.92 -22.82 -4.38
C VAL A 233 -11.93 -23.46 -3.40
N ARG A 234 -12.07 -24.76 -3.13
CA ARG A 234 -11.12 -25.50 -2.30
C ARG A 234 -9.79 -25.71 -3.02
N GLY A 235 -8.70 -25.67 -2.27
CA GLY A 235 -7.39 -26.10 -2.72
C GLY A 235 -7.39 -27.55 -3.21
N GLU A 236 -6.51 -27.86 -4.14
CA GLU A 236 -6.31 -29.19 -4.71
C GLU A 236 -5.57 -30.17 -3.80
N THR A 237 -4.71 -29.62 -2.93
CA THR A 237 -3.77 -30.36 -2.08
C THR A 237 -3.75 -29.84 -0.64
N VAL A 238 -4.38 -28.70 -0.38
CA VAL A 238 -4.51 -28.08 0.96
C VAL A 238 -5.98 -27.81 1.28
N ASP A 239 -6.36 -27.93 2.56
CA ASP A 239 -7.71 -27.59 3.06
C ASP A 239 -7.85 -26.07 3.30
N LEU A 240 -7.69 -25.30 2.22
CA LEU A 240 -7.85 -23.85 2.20
C LEU A 240 -8.81 -23.43 1.08
N LEU A 241 -9.54 -22.34 1.31
CA LEU A 241 -10.41 -21.71 0.31
C LEU A 241 -9.63 -20.59 -0.38
N VAL A 242 -9.56 -20.64 -1.70
CA VAL A 242 -8.83 -19.70 -2.55
C VAL A 242 -9.79 -18.98 -3.52
N PRO A 243 -9.51 -17.74 -3.96
CA PRO A 243 -10.39 -17.03 -4.88
C PRO A 243 -10.59 -17.78 -6.20
N ALA A 244 -11.84 -18.00 -6.59
CA ALA A 244 -12.21 -18.81 -7.76
C ALA A 244 -11.70 -18.22 -9.09
N THR A 245 -11.55 -16.90 -9.15
CA THR A 245 -11.19 -16.13 -10.35
C THR A 245 -9.72 -15.71 -10.39
N ALA A 246 -8.89 -16.15 -9.43
CA ALA A 246 -7.45 -15.86 -9.45
C ALA A 246 -6.78 -16.36 -10.74
N GLU A 247 -5.74 -15.67 -11.20
CA GLU A 247 -4.96 -16.10 -12.36
C GLU A 247 -4.07 -17.31 -12.05
N TYR A 248 -3.45 -17.33 -10.87
CA TYR A 248 -2.70 -18.46 -10.34
C TYR A 248 -3.05 -18.74 -8.87
N VAL A 249 -2.99 -20.01 -8.48
CA VAL A 249 -2.92 -20.46 -7.09
C VAL A 249 -1.75 -21.43 -6.94
N ILE A 250 -0.86 -21.16 -5.98
CA ILE A 250 0.26 -22.03 -5.60
C ILE A 250 -0.05 -22.60 -4.23
N GLU A 251 -0.07 -23.93 -4.09
CA GLU A 251 -0.43 -24.62 -2.85
C GLU A 251 0.76 -25.41 -2.32
N GLY A 252 0.86 -25.51 -1.00
CA GLY A 252 1.93 -26.27 -0.37
C GLY A 252 1.89 -26.25 1.14
N PHE A 253 3.00 -26.72 1.72
CA PHE A 253 3.16 -26.81 3.16
C PHE A 253 4.47 -26.16 3.59
N VAL A 254 4.39 -25.37 4.67
CA VAL A 254 5.55 -24.85 5.39
C VAL A 254 5.87 -25.81 6.52
N PRO A 255 6.95 -26.62 6.43
CA PRO A 255 7.35 -27.49 7.51
C PRO A 255 7.78 -26.68 8.75
N PRO A 256 7.57 -27.23 9.97
CA PRO A 256 8.03 -26.60 11.19
C PRO A 256 9.57 -26.55 11.22
N HIS A 257 10.13 -25.49 11.79
CA HIS A 257 11.57 -25.35 12.05
C HIS A 257 12.52 -25.32 10.84
N VAL A 258 12.04 -25.47 9.61
CA VAL A 258 12.89 -25.41 8.40
C VAL A 258 12.85 -24.00 7.81
N ARG A 259 14.01 -23.34 7.80
CA ARG A 259 14.21 -22.02 7.23
C ARG A 259 15.31 -22.07 6.17
N VAL A 260 15.25 -21.14 5.22
CA VAL A 260 16.23 -20.95 4.17
C VAL A 260 16.57 -19.47 4.02
N SER A 261 17.81 -19.18 3.65
CA SER A 261 18.27 -17.83 3.37
C SER A 261 17.42 -17.18 2.28
N GLU A 262 16.83 -16.01 2.54
CA GLU A 262 16.07 -15.14 1.63
C GLU A 262 16.78 -13.79 1.49
N GLY A 263 16.52 -13.10 0.39
CA GLY A 263 17.13 -11.82 0.10
C GLY A 263 18.58 -11.92 -0.43
N PRO A 264 19.30 -10.79 -0.53
CA PRO A 264 18.81 -9.43 -0.29
C PRO A 264 17.66 -9.04 -1.22
N PHE A 265 16.89 -8.02 -0.85
CA PHE A 265 15.76 -7.53 -1.63
C PHE A 265 15.65 -6.00 -1.52
N GLY A 266 15.29 -5.30 -2.58
CA GLY A 266 15.04 -3.86 -2.49
C GLY A 266 13.78 -3.54 -1.67
N GLU A 267 13.93 -2.74 -0.61
CA GLU A 267 12.88 -2.50 0.38
C GLU A 267 12.14 -1.18 0.12
N TYR A 268 10.97 -1.04 0.76
CA TYR A 268 10.12 0.16 0.65
C TYR A 268 10.77 1.45 1.17
N SER A 269 11.85 1.34 1.96
CA SER A 269 12.63 2.49 2.39
C SER A 269 13.50 3.07 1.27
N GLY A 270 13.60 2.36 0.15
CA GLY A 270 14.46 2.70 -0.99
C GLY A 270 15.88 2.13 -0.91
N TYR A 271 16.20 1.39 0.15
CA TYR A 271 17.48 0.72 0.33
C TYR A 271 17.36 -0.79 0.09
N MET A 272 18.50 -1.44 -0.16
CA MET A 272 18.56 -2.90 -0.15
C MET A 272 18.46 -3.42 1.28
N GLY A 273 17.53 -4.35 1.51
CA GLY A 273 17.46 -5.16 2.71
C GLY A 273 18.56 -6.22 2.74
N THR A 274 18.87 -6.69 3.95
CA THR A 274 19.84 -7.77 4.17
C THR A 274 19.23 -9.13 3.86
N ARG A 275 20.06 -10.17 3.93
CA ARG A 275 19.57 -11.55 3.93
C ARG A 275 18.94 -11.89 5.27
N ASP A 276 17.98 -12.83 5.26
CA ASP A 276 17.36 -13.35 6.46
C ASP A 276 16.99 -14.83 6.31
N GLU A 277 16.72 -15.53 7.42
CA GLU A 277 16.32 -16.95 7.41
C GLU A 277 14.80 -17.09 7.49
N THR A 278 14.16 -17.47 6.39
CA THR A 278 12.70 -17.47 6.26
C THR A 278 12.13 -18.87 6.08
N PRO A 279 10.91 -19.17 6.58
CA PRO A 279 10.29 -20.48 6.42
C PRO A 279 10.15 -20.88 4.95
N ILE A 280 10.56 -22.10 4.64
CA ILE A 280 10.44 -22.67 3.28
C ILE A 280 8.99 -23.08 3.01
N LEU A 281 8.49 -22.87 1.80
CA LEU A 281 7.25 -23.44 1.30
C LEU A 281 7.57 -24.52 0.28
N ASN A 282 7.19 -25.76 0.59
CA ASN A 282 7.26 -26.88 -0.34
C ASN A 282 5.95 -26.92 -1.14
N VAL A 283 6.04 -26.65 -2.45
CA VAL A 283 4.88 -26.56 -3.34
C VAL A 283 4.44 -27.94 -3.80
N THR A 284 3.15 -28.22 -3.64
CA THR A 284 2.51 -29.50 -4.00
C THR A 284 1.59 -29.38 -5.20
N CYS A 285 1.05 -28.19 -5.46
CA CYS A 285 0.19 -27.94 -6.61
C CYS A 285 0.30 -26.50 -7.11
N ILE A 286 0.17 -26.32 -8.43
CA ILE A 286 -0.09 -25.02 -9.05
C ILE A 286 -1.34 -25.18 -9.91
N THR A 287 -2.34 -24.31 -9.70
CA THR A 287 -3.47 -24.18 -10.61
C THR A 287 -3.48 -22.80 -11.25
N HIS A 288 -3.91 -22.70 -12.50
CA HIS A 288 -3.99 -21.42 -13.18
C HIS A 288 -5.02 -21.41 -14.32
N ARG A 289 -5.38 -20.20 -14.73
CA ARG A 289 -6.20 -19.96 -15.94
C ARG A 289 -5.40 -20.24 -17.21
N HIS A 290 -6.07 -20.49 -18.32
CA HIS A 290 -5.45 -20.43 -19.63
C HIS A 290 -4.99 -18.99 -19.95
N ARG A 291 -3.81 -18.89 -20.57
CA ARG A 291 -3.12 -17.63 -20.87
C ARG A 291 -3.11 -16.70 -19.63
N PRO A 292 -2.51 -17.16 -18.53
CA PRO A 292 -2.64 -16.49 -17.26
C PRO A 292 -1.91 -15.14 -17.25
N ILE A 293 -2.42 -14.21 -16.44
CA ILE A 293 -1.79 -12.91 -16.17
C ILE A 293 -1.09 -12.99 -14.82
N TYR A 294 0.24 -12.93 -14.81
CA TYR A 294 0.99 -12.78 -13.58
C TYR A 294 0.89 -11.32 -13.10
N GLN A 295 0.05 -11.06 -12.10
CA GLN A 295 0.05 -9.77 -11.43
C GLN A 295 1.27 -9.67 -10.52
N ALA A 296 1.87 -8.48 -10.45
CA ALA A 296 3.01 -8.20 -9.60
C ALA A 296 2.96 -6.77 -9.06
N TYR A 297 3.52 -6.54 -7.87
CA TYR A 297 3.64 -5.21 -7.29
C TYR A 297 5.03 -4.63 -7.53
N THR A 298 5.09 -3.48 -8.22
CA THR A 298 6.34 -2.71 -8.29
C THR A 298 6.61 -2.12 -6.90
N SER A 299 7.61 -2.65 -6.21
CA SER A 299 7.98 -2.27 -4.83
C SER A 299 9.33 -1.54 -4.83
N GLN A 300 10.18 -1.68 -3.81
CA GLN A 300 11.51 -1.04 -3.69
C GLN A 300 11.44 0.51 -3.60
N MET A 301 12.33 1.24 -4.30
CA MET A 301 12.50 2.70 -4.25
C MET A 301 11.20 3.48 -4.46
N PRO A 302 10.68 4.20 -3.44
CA PRO A 302 9.50 5.04 -3.63
C PRO A 302 9.79 6.24 -4.56
N PRO A 303 8.77 6.79 -5.24
CA PRO A 303 7.40 6.27 -5.33
C PRO A 303 7.36 4.93 -6.08
N SER A 304 6.39 4.11 -5.72
CA SER A 304 6.18 2.74 -6.20
C SER A 304 4.70 2.37 -6.03
N GLU A 305 4.26 1.26 -6.63
CA GLU A 305 2.90 0.77 -6.42
C GLU A 305 2.65 0.46 -4.93
N SER A 306 3.66 -0.13 -4.28
CA SER A 306 3.59 -0.50 -2.87
C SER A 306 3.44 0.71 -1.94
N SER A 307 4.10 1.84 -2.23
CA SER A 307 3.99 3.06 -1.43
C SER A 307 2.62 3.70 -1.61
N CYS A 308 2.07 3.74 -2.82
CA CYS A 308 0.70 4.20 -3.04
C CYS A 308 -0.32 3.33 -2.28
N LEU A 309 -0.27 2.01 -2.46
CA LEU A 309 -1.19 1.06 -1.81
C LEU A 309 -1.21 1.22 -0.29
N ARG A 310 -0.02 1.20 0.31
CA ARG A 310 0.14 1.35 1.76
C ARG A 310 -0.28 2.73 2.24
N GLY A 311 0.10 3.78 1.52
CA GLY A 311 -0.22 5.17 1.87
C GLY A 311 -1.72 5.41 1.97
N GLN A 312 -2.49 4.95 0.97
CA GLN A 312 -3.95 5.11 0.98
C GLN A 312 -4.60 4.25 2.07
N ALA A 313 -4.21 2.97 2.20
CA ALA A 313 -4.81 2.06 3.19
C ALA A 313 -4.55 2.52 4.64
N PHE A 314 -3.31 2.92 4.95
CA PHE A 314 -2.93 3.31 6.30
C PHE A 314 -3.48 4.70 6.66
N ALA A 315 -3.47 5.66 5.73
CA ALA A 315 -4.12 6.96 5.94
C ALA A 315 -5.62 6.79 6.22
N SER A 316 -6.31 5.90 5.49
CA SER A 316 -7.72 5.58 5.72
C SER A 316 -7.96 5.01 7.12
N GLY A 317 -7.06 4.15 7.61
CA GLY A 317 -7.12 3.60 8.97
C GLY A 317 -6.96 4.66 10.06
N ILE A 318 -6.00 5.59 9.90
CA ILE A 318 -5.81 6.72 10.82
C ILE A 318 -7.02 7.66 10.78
N TRP A 319 -7.51 7.99 9.57
CA TRP A 319 -8.68 8.84 9.39
C TRP A 319 -9.92 8.22 10.05
N ARG A 320 -10.18 6.92 9.87
CA ARG A 320 -11.31 6.23 10.51
C ARG A 320 -11.23 6.34 12.03
N GLN A 321 -10.06 6.08 12.61
CA GLN A 321 -9.87 6.18 14.05
C GLN A 321 -10.09 7.60 14.57
N LEU A 322 -9.49 8.61 13.93
CA LEU A 322 -9.66 10.01 14.34
C LEU A 322 -11.10 10.48 14.15
N VAL A 323 -11.69 10.27 12.98
CA VAL A 323 -12.95 10.92 12.58
C VAL A 323 -14.19 10.11 12.96
N ARG A 324 -14.18 8.78 12.78
CA ARG A 324 -15.36 7.94 13.04
C ARG A 324 -15.40 7.41 14.47
N GLU A 325 -14.27 6.94 14.97
CA GLU A 325 -14.20 6.26 16.28
C GLU A 325 -14.03 7.26 17.42
N LEU A 326 -12.99 8.09 17.38
CA LEU A 326 -12.73 9.12 18.39
C LEU A 326 -13.58 10.39 18.22
N LYS A 327 -14.10 10.62 17.01
CA LYS A 327 -14.86 11.83 16.63
C LYS A 327 -14.07 13.11 16.94
N GLU A 328 -12.78 13.06 16.66
CA GLU A 328 -11.83 14.13 16.92
C GLU A 328 -12.20 15.38 16.12
N PRO A 329 -12.59 16.48 16.78
CA PRO A 329 -13.12 17.64 16.09
C PRO A 329 -12.08 18.32 15.19
N GLY A 330 -12.51 18.76 14.01
CA GLY A 330 -11.70 19.64 13.16
C GLY A 330 -10.62 18.94 12.34
N VAL A 331 -10.42 17.63 12.47
CA VAL A 331 -9.62 16.84 11.51
C VAL A 331 -10.32 16.84 10.15
N ILE A 332 -9.59 17.14 9.09
CA ILE A 332 -10.11 17.25 7.72
C ILE A 332 -9.59 16.09 6.87
N ASP A 333 -8.26 15.92 6.82
CA ASP A 333 -7.59 14.94 5.96
C ASP A 333 -6.32 14.40 6.64
N VAL A 334 -5.88 13.23 6.21
CA VAL A 334 -4.66 12.55 6.67
C VAL A 334 -3.90 12.08 5.43
N HIS A 335 -2.59 12.29 5.40
CA HIS A 335 -1.73 11.77 4.33
C HIS A 335 -0.49 11.12 4.93
N ILE A 336 -0.05 10.01 4.34
CA ILE A 336 1.25 9.42 4.63
C ILE A 336 2.08 9.53 3.35
N THR A 337 3.23 10.19 3.44
CA THR A 337 4.00 10.54 2.25
C THR A 337 4.63 9.29 1.62
N GLU A 338 4.52 9.16 0.30
CA GLU A 338 5.19 8.05 -0.41
C GLU A 338 6.71 8.12 -0.28
N SER A 339 7.27 9.34 -0.22
CA SER A 339 8.70 9.57 0.03
C SER A 339 9.19 8.99 1.36
N SER A 340 8.30 8.78 2.32
CA SER A 340 8.60 8.13 3.61
C SER A 340 8.40 6.60 3.57
N GLY A 341 8.32 6.01 2.37
CA GLY A 341 7.93 4.61 2.17
C GLY A 341 6.51 4.34 2.65
N SER A 342 5.65 5.38 2.69
CA SER A 342 4.29 5.35 3.26
C SER A 342 4.25 4.75 4.66
N GLN A 343 5.17 5.23 5.51
CA GLN A 343 5.33 4.72 6.87
C GLN A 343 5.79 5.80 7.84
N ALA A 344 6.84 6.54 7.47
CA ALA A 344 7.55 7.37 8.44
C ALA A 344 6.89 8.72 8.70
N HIS A 345 6.36 9.39 7.68
CA HIS A 345 5.85 10.76 7.80
C HIS A 345 4.34 10.81 7.57
N VAL A 346 3.61 11.11 8.65
CA VAL A 346 2.16 11.31 8.63
C VAL A 346 1.88 12.81 8.73
N ILE A 347 1.01 13.32 7.88
CA ILE A 347 0.56 14.71 7.87
C ILE A 347 -0.95 14.72 8.11
N VAL A 348 -1.40 15.51 9.08
CA VAL A 348 -2.82 15.69 9.38
C VAL A 348 -3.20 17.13 9.10
N GLN A 349 -4.18 17.31 8.22
CA GLN A 349 -4.82 18.60 7.97
C GLN A 349 -5.96 18.77 8.97
N MET A 350 -5.94 19.86 9.75
CA MET A 350 -7.01 20.13 10.71
C MET A 350 -7.23 21.61 10.98
N LYS A 351 -8.38 21.95 11.57
CA LYS A 351 -8.67 23.25 12.16
C LYS A 351 -8.60 23.16 13.69
N PRO A 352 -7.52 23.66 14.34
CA PRO A 352 -7.43 23.70 15.79
C PRO A 352 -8.61 24.42 16.44
N ARG A 353 -9.07 23.96 17.61
CA ARG A 353 -10.21 24.54 18.35
C ARG A 353 -9.81 25.18 19.67
N TYR A 354 -8.61 24.88 20.17
CA TYR A 354 -8.06 25.39 21.42
C TYR A 354 -6.52 25.26 21.39
N PRO A 355 -5.79 26.05 22.21
CA PRO A 355 -4.33 25.93 22.31
C PRO A 355 -3.90 24.50 22.69
N GLY A 356 -2.92 23.94 21.98
CA GLY A 356 -2.43 22.57 22.20
C GLY A 356 -3.26 21.46 21.54
N HIS A 357 -4.35 21.80 20.84
CA HIS A 357 -5.18 20.82 20.12
C HIS A 357 -4.38 20.02 19.09
N ALA A 358 -3.57 20.69 18.27
CA ALA A 358 -2.71 20.06 17.27
C ALA A 358 -1.72 19.08 17.92
N LYS A 359 -1.05 19.49 18.99
CA LYS A 359 -0.13 18.62 19.76
C LYS A 359 -0.83 17.38 20.33
N ARG A 360 -2.07 17.51 20.84
CA ARG A 360 -2.87 16.35 21.29
C ARG A 360 -3.16 15.38 20.14
N VAL A 361 -3.57 15.88 18.98
CA VAL A 361 -3.81 15.04 17.79
C VAL A 361 -2.53 14.35 17.32
N ALA A 362 -1.39 15.07 17.30
CA ALA A 362 -0.10 14.48 16.95
C ALA A 362 0.30 13.33 17.90
N LEU A 363 0.07 13.51 19.22
CA LEU A 363 0.30 12.46 20.21
C LEU A 363 -0.58 11.23 19.97
N ILE A 364 -1.88 11.42 19.70
CA ILE A 364 -2.81 10.33 19.36
C ILE A 364 -2.27 9.55 18.16
N VAL A 365 -2.00 10.23 17.04
CA VAL A 365 -1.52 9.61 15.80
C VAL A 365 -0.21 8.84 16.03
N SER A 366 0.72 9.40 16.80
CA SER A 366 1.98 8.75 17.12
C SER A 366 1.84 7.47 17.95
N GLY A 367 0.73 7.31 18.67
CA GLY A 367 0.44 6.16 19.52
C GLY A 367 -0.47 5.09 18.90
N LEU A 368 -1.07 5.33 17.72
CA LEU A 368 -2.04 4.40 17.12
C LEU A 368 -1.40 3.08 16.69
N ASP A 369 -0.19 3.14 16.15
CA ASP A 369 0.52 1.97 15.66
C ASP A 369 2.04 2.14 15.87
N PRO A 370 2.73 1.13 16.42
CA PRO A 370 4.18 1.23 16.64
C PRO A 370 4.97 1.29 15.33
N LEU A 371 4.41 0.85 14.20
CA LEU A 371 5.10 0.75 12.91
C LEU A 371 4.88 1.95 11.97
N TYR A 372 4.25 3.05 12.42
CA TYR A 372 4.07 4.27 11.62
C TYR A 372 4.36 5.55 12.42
N GLY A 373 4.53 6.66 11.70
CA GLY A 373 4.53 8.00 12.29
C GLY A 373 5.80 8.29 13.09
N LYS A 374 6.97 7.98 12.53
CA LYS A 374 8.26 8.50 13.01
C LYS A 374 8.23 10.03 13.06
N ILE A 375 7.61 10.66 12.07
CA ILE A 375 7.36 12.09 11.99
C ILE A 375 5.86 12.30 11.83
N VAL A 376 5.27 13.15 12.68
CA VAL A 376 3.86 13.55 12.57
C VAL A 376 3.79 15.06 12.47
N THR A 377 3.26 15.57 11.36
CA THR A 377 3.09 17.01 11.12
C THR A 377 1.62 17.37 11.12
N ILE A 378 1.24 18.40 11.85
CA ILE A 378 -0.12 18.95 11.85
C ILE A 378 -0.12 20.28 11.12
N VAL A 379 -1.02 20.47 10.16
CA VAL A 379 -1.14 21.68 9.36
C VAL A 379 -2.58 22.21 9.31
N ASP A 380 -2.74 23.48 8.97
CA ASP A 380 -4.04 24.13 8.81
C ASP A 380 -4.74 23.73 7.48
N PRO A 381 -6.04 24.07 7.31
CA PRO A 381 -6.82 23.71 6.12
C PRO A 381 -6.34 24.32 4.80
N ASP A 382 -5.55 25.39 4.85
CA ASP A 382 -5.03 26.08 3.66
C ASP A 382 -3.77 25.40 3.07
N ILE A 383 -3.25 24.36 3.74
CA ILE A 383 -2.08 23.61 3.31
C ILE A 383 -2.50 22.35 2.56
N ASP A 384 -2.03 22.21 1.32
CA ASP A 384 -2.18 20.96 0.58
C ASP A 384 -1.19 19.92 1.10
N ILE A 385 -1.68 18.94 1.85
CA ILE A 385 -0.86 17.89 2.47
C ILE A 385 -0.24 16.92 1.46
N ARG A 386 -0.62 16.96 0.18
CA ARG A 386 -0.04 16.14 -0.89
C ARG A 386 0.94 16.91 -1.78
N ASP A 387 1.18 18.18 -1.47
CA ASP A 387 2.12 19.05 -2.18
C ASP A 387 3.27 19.44 -1.25
N HIS A 388 4.49 18.97 -1.55
CA HIS A 388 5.64 19.22 -0.68
C HIS A 388 5.96 20.71 -0.53
N PHE A 389 5.74 21.52 -1.58
CA PHE A 389 5.97 22.96 -1.50
C PHE A 389 5.03 23.61 -0.47
N SER A 390 3.76 23.22 -0.45
CA SER A 390 2.77 23.71 0.52
C SER A 390 3.14 23.33 1.95
N VAL A 391 3.60 22.09 2.17
CA VAL A 391 4.00 21.59 3.49
C VAL A 391 5.29 22.28 3.97
N ASP A 392 6.29 22.40 3.10
CA ASP A 392 7.56 23.07 3.40
C ASP A 392 7.36 24.55 3.75
N TRP A 393 6.43 25.23 3.06
CA TRP A 393 6.05 26.60 3.40
C TRP A 393 5.45 26.70 4.80
N ALA A 394 4.54 25.78 5.17
CA ALA A 394 3.97 25.74 6.52
C ALA A 394 5.06 25.48 7.58
N LEU A 395 5.95 24.51 7.34
CA LEU A 395 7.07 24.23 8.23
C LEU A 395 7.99 25.43 8.43
N SER A 396 8.25 26.20 7.36
CA SER A 396 9.19 27.33 7.38
C SER A 396 8.70 28.52 8.20
N TYR A 397 7.40 28.81 8.15
CA TYR A 397 6.85 30.07 8.69
C TYR A 397 5.85 29.87 9.83
N ARG A 398 5.46 28.64 10.15
CA ARG A 398 4.52 28.34 11.24
C ARG A 398 5.16 27.57 12.39
N VAL A 399 6.41 27.12 12.27
CA VAL A 399 7.09 26.32 13.30
C VAL A 399 8.18 27.15 13.96
N ASP A 400 8.06 27.33 15.28
CA ASP A 400 9.20 27.66 16.15
C ASP A 400 9.77 26.34 16.70
N PRO A 401 10.97 25.90 16.27
CA PRO A 401 11.46 24.56 16.59
C PRO A 401 11.48 24.23 18.09
N ALA A 402 11.84 25.18 18.96
CA ALA A 402 11.93 24.91 20.40
C ALA A 402 10.56 24.73 21.05
N ARG A 403 9.53 25.40 20.52
CA ARG A 403 8.18 25.41 21.06
C ARG A 403 7.28 24.33 20.43
N ASP A 404 7.39 24.19 19.11
CA ASP A 404 6.41 23.51 18.27
C ASP A 404 6.87 22.11 17.83
N VAL A 405 8.12 21.73 18.11
CA VAL A 405 8.63 20.37 17.89
C VAL A 405 8.73 19.63 19.22
N THR A 406 8.21 18.40 19.27
CA THR A 406 8.36 17.49 20.41
C THR A 406 9.04 16.20 19.96
N ILE A 407 10.16 15.86 20.60
CA ILE A 407 10.82 14.57 20.39
C ILE A 407 10.43 13.63 21.52
N ILE A 408 9.97 12.44 21.16
CA ILE A 408 9.65 11.34 22.08
C ILE A 408 10.74 10.28 21.91
N PRO A 409 11.72 10.20 22.82
CA PRO A 409 12.78 9.20 22.75
C PRO A 409 12.30 7.84 23.28
N ASN A 410 13.08 6.79 23.00
CA ASN A 410 12.89 5.43 23.54
C ASN A 410 11.53 4.80 23.18
N VAL A 411 11.13 4.97 21.93
CA VAL A 411 9.94 4.30 21.34
C VAL A 411 10.40 3.33 20.25
N MET A 412 9.51 2.43 19.83
CA MET A 412 9.84 1.48 18.76
C MET A 412 10.24 2.23 17.48
N ALA A 413 11.39 1.88 16.92
CA ALA A 413 11.83 2.34 15.62
C ALA A 413 11.01 1.70 14.49
N LEU A 414 10.97 2.37 13.34
CA LEU A 414 10.46 1.74 12.12
C LEU A 414 11.41 0.61 11.70
N PRO A 415 10.89 -0.57 11.33
CA PRO A 415 11.71 -1.59 10.70
C PRO A 415 12.39 -1.03 9.45
N LEU A 416 13.59 -1.52 9.13
CA LEU A 416 14.35 -1.15 7.92
C LEU A 416 14.66 0.35 7.80
N ASP A 417 14.57 1.12 8.88
CA ASP A 417 14.99 2.50 8.96
C ASP A 417 16.51 2.57 9.22
N PRO A 418 17.31 2.98 8.23
CA PRO A 418 18.77 2.98 8.33
C PRO A 418 19.32 3.99 9.34
N SER A 419 18.48 4.85 9.94
CA SER A 419 18.91 5.83 10.94
C SER A 419 18.84 5.34 12.40
N THR A 420 18.26 4.16 12.66
CA THR A 420 17.93 3.73 14.03
C THR A 420 18.91 2.72 14.61
N GLU A 421 19.23 1.64 13.89
CA GLU A 421 20.27 0.67 14.26
C GLU A 421 20.87 0.01 13.01
N ASP A 422 21.96 -0.76 13.18
CA ASP A 422 22.54 -1.58 12.13
C ASP A 422 21.47 -2.57 11.60
N PRO A 423 21.13 -2.52 10.29
CA PRO A 423 20.12 -3.37 9.68
C PRO A 423 20.37 -4.88 9.90
N SER A 424 21.62 -5.30 10.08
CA SER A 424 21.98 -6.71 10.35
C SER A 424 21.44 -7.25 11.67
N ASN A 425 21.05 -6.39 12.60
CA ASN A 425 20.44 -6.79 13.87
C ASN A 425 18.94 -7.09 13.77
N VAL A 426 18.30 -6.73 12.66
CA VAL A 426 16.87 -6.96 12.39
C VAL A 426 16.73 -8.27 11.61
N THR A 427 16.68 -9.40 12.31
CA THR A 427 16.53 -10.74 11.72
C THR A 427 15.28 -11.46 12.23
N THR A 428 14.63 -12.22 11.35
CA THR A 428 13.55 -13.15 11.67
C THR A 428 14.02 -14.48 12.26
N ALA A 429 15.33 -14.63 12.53
CA ALA A 429 15.86 -15.79 13.24
C ALA A 429 15.76 -15.70 14.77
N LYS A 430 15.73 -14.50 15.36
CA LYS A 430 15.66 -14.33 16.83
C LYS A 430 14.25 -14.60 17.39
N PRO A 431 14.06 -14.99 18.64
CA PRO A 431 12.74 -15.00 19.29
C PRO A 431 12.08 -13.61 19.27
N PHE A 432 10.74 -13.55 19.31
CA PHE A 432 10.00 -12.29 19.20
C PHE A 432 10.41 -11.28 20.26
N GLU A 433 10.56 -11.69 21.52
CA GLU A 433 10.92 -10.81 22.64
C GLU A 433 12.28 -10.12 22.44
N GLU A 434 13.15 -10.70 21.61
CA GLU A 434 14.48 -10.19 21.31
C GLU A 434 14.50 -9.29 20.06
N ARG A 435 13.48 -9.34 19.18
CA ARG A 435 13.39 -8.51 17.96
C ARG A 435 12.87 -7.09 18.24
N VAL A 436 12.16 -6.86 19.35
CA VAL A 436 11.47 -5.58 19.66
C VAL A 436 12.42 -4.51 20.24
N GLN A 437 13.73 -4.71 20.19
CA GLN A 437 14.69 -3.87 20.93
C GLN A 437 15.20 -2.63 20.18
N VAL A 438 14.84 -2.41 18.90
CA VAL A 438 15.32 -1.24 18.16
C VAL A 438 14.69 0.03 18.72
N LYS A 439 15.45 0.74 19.56
CA LYS A 439 15.01 2.00 20.19
C LYS A 439 15.22 3.14 19.21
N GLY A 440 14.11 3.77 18.81
CA GLY A 440 14.09 4.98 18.03
C GLY A 440 13.52 6.17 18.79
N SER A 441 13.19 7.21 18.04
CA SER A 441 12.47 8.39 18.51
C SER A 441 11.39 8.81 17.51
N LYS A 442 10.30 9.37 18.00
CA LYS A 442 9.29 10.04 17.18
C LYS A 442 9.40 11.56 17.29
N MET A 443 9.07 12.26 16.21
CA MET A 443 9.06 13.72 16.12
C MET A 443 7.65 14.21 15.80
N LEU A 444 7.09 15.04 16.67
CA LEU A 444 5.79 15.67 16.49
C LEU A 444 6.00 17.15 16.16
N ILE A 445 5.39 17.62 15.08
CA ILE A 445 5.54 18.98 14.58
C ILE A 445 4.16 19.62 14.50
N ASP A 446 3.94 20.63 15.32
CA ASP A 446 2.80 21.54 15.16
C ASP A 446 3.19 22.62 14.15
N ALA A 447 2.68 22.54 12.92
CA ALA A 447 2.88 23.53 11.88
C ALA A 447 1.59 24.34 11.59
N THR A 448 0.69 24.47 12.58
CA THR A 448 -0.50 25.32 12.44
C THR A 448 -0.18 26.79 12.75
N VAL A 449 -1.02 27.74 12.41
CA VAL A 449 -0.87 29.15 12.83
C VAL A 449 -1.16 29.28 14.34
N LYS A 450 -0.27 29.93 15.10
CA LYS A 450 -0.38 30.07 16.57
C LYS A 450 -0.99 31.39 17.00
N ASN A 451 -0.65 32.46 16.29
CA ASN A 451 -0.99 33.83 16.63
C ASN A 451 -1.69 34.48 15.43
N ALA A 452 -2.50 35.52 15.69
CA ALA A 452 -2.94 36.41 14.63
C ALA A 452 -1.70 37.01 13.94
N TYR A 453 -1.48 36.64 12.68
CA TYR A 453 -0.41 37.14 11.84
C TYR A 453 -1.05 37.93 10.68
N PRO A 454 -0.36 38.91 10.08
CA PRO A 454 -0.85 39.55 8.86
C PRO A 454 -1.31 38.53 7.82
N GLU A 455 -2.31 38.91 7.03
CA GLU A 455 -2.89 38.04 6.01
C GLU A 455 -1.83 37.49 5.05
N ILE A 456 -2.15 36.34 4.45
CA ILE A 456 -1.31 35.77 3.40
C ILE A 456 -1.15 36.83 2.30
N SER A 457 0.09 37.00 1.82
CA SER A 457 0.42 38.04 0.83
C SER A 457 -0.07 37.68 -0.58
N LEU A 458 -1.39 37.54 -0.74
CA LEU A 458 -2.09 37.34 -2.00
C LEU A 458 -3.06 38.49 -2.23
N ALA A 459 -3.40 38.73 -3.50
CA ALA A 459 -4.50 39.62 -3.81
C ALA A 459 -5.81 39.05 -3.26
N PRO A 460 -6.81 39.90 -2.94
CA PRO A 460 -8.14 39.46 -2.55
C PRO A 460 -8.69 38.35 -3.44
N ALA A 461 -9.36 37.36 -2.84
CA ALA A 461 -9.88 36.19 -3.55
C ALA A 461 -10.77 36.56 -4.75
N GLU A 462 -11.56 37.63 -4.64
CA GLU A 462 -12.39 38.16 -5.73
C GLU A 462 -11.57 38.52 -6.98
N HIS A 463 -10.46 39.24 -6.79
CA HIS A 463 -9.61 39.66 -7.91
C HIS A 463 -8.90 38.47 -8.55
N LEU A 464 -8.42 37.52 -7.74
CA LEU A 464 -7.79 36.30 -8.26
C LEU A 464 -8.81 35.43 -9.01
N ASN A 465 -10.00 35.22 -8.45
CA ASN A 465 -11.07 34.47 -9.11
C ASN A 465 -11.51 35.12 -10.42
N ARG A 466 -11.58 36.46 -10.48
CA ARG A 466 -11.85 37.19 -11.71
C ARG A 466 -10.75 36.97 -12.76
N ALA A 467 -9.47 37.09 -12.37
CA ALA A 467 -8.35 36.84 -13.26
C ALA A 467 -8.34 35.39 -13.79
N ILE A 468 -8.74 34.41 -12.97
CA ILE A 468 -8.91 33.01 -13.38
C ILE A 468 -10.05 32.87 -14.38
N ALA A 469 -11.20 33.50 -14.12
CA ALA A 469 -12.37 33.42 -15.00
C ALA A 469 -12.11 34.05 -16.38
N GLU A 470 -11.38 35.17 -16.40
CA GLU A 470 -11.03 35.91 -17.62
C GLU A 470 -9.78 35.32 -18.33
N TRP A 471 -9.14 34.28 -17.78
CA TRP A 471 -7.83 33.78 -18.25
C TRP A 471 -7.80 33.43 -19.75
N GLY A 472 -8.87 32.80 -20.25
CA GLY A 472 -8.99 32.41 -21.66
C GLY A 472 -9.03 33.61 -22.62
N GLU A 473 -9.42 34.78 -22.14
CA GLU A 473 -9.51 36.01 -22.94
C GLU A 473 -8.16 36.74 -23.03
N LEU A 474 -7.19 36.38 -22.18
CA LEU A 474 -5.87 37.03 -22.08
C LEU A 474 -4.88 36.59 -23.16
N GLY A 475 -5.25 35.63 -24.02
CA GLY A 475 -4.35 35.04 -25.01
C GLY A 475 -3.20 34.22 -24.40
N LEU A 476 -3.34 33.77 -23.16
CA LEU A 476 -2.36 32.96 -22.43
C LEU A 476 -2.60 31.45 -22.62
N PRO A 477 -1.59 30.59 -22.41
CA PRO A 477 -1.78 29.14 -22.38
C PRO A 477 -2.81 28.71 -21.33
N PRO A 478 -3.47 27.54 -21.48
CA PRO A 478 -4.43 27.05 -20.49
C PRO A 478 -3.86 27.04 -19.08
N LEU A 479 -4.62 27.56 -18.12
CA LEU A 479 -4.22 27.61 -16.72
C LEU A 479 -4.67 26.33 -15.99
N GLU A 480 -3.70 25.53 -15.57
CA GLU A 480 -3.94 24.43 -14.63
C GLU A 480 -3.64 24.91 -13.21
N LEU A 481 -4.69 25.11 -12.41
CA LEU A 481 -4.54 25.55 -11.02
C LEU A 481 -4.18 24.37 -10.12
N PRO A 482 -3.01 24.40 -9.45
CA PRO A 482 -2.65 23.36 -8.49
C PRO A 482 -3.56 23.45 -7.26
N ASN A 483 -3.77 22.31 -6.59
CA ASN A 483 -4.68 22.23 -5.46
C ASN A 483 -4.23 23.10 -4.27
N ARG A 484 -2.92 23.24 -4.02
CA ARG A 484 -2.36 24.23 -3.08
C ARG A 484 -2.90 25.66 -3.28
N PHE A 485 -3.06 26.11 -4.52
CA PHE A 485 -3.57 27.46 -4.78
C PHE A 485 -5.09 27.54 -4.61
N LYS A 486 -5.81 26.47 -4.95
CA LYS A 486 -7.27 26.38 -4.71
C LYS A 486 -7.59 26.46 -3.21
N LEU A 487 -6.82 25.76 -2.37
CA LEU A 487 -6.99 25.82 -0.91
C LEU A 487 -6.69 27.22 -0.36
N LEU A 488 -5.63 27.86 -0.83
CA LEU A 488 -5.34 29.26 -0.46
C LEU A 488 -6.52 30.18 -0.82
N LEU A 489 -7.07 30.10 -2.04
CA LEU A 489 -8.23 30.89 -2.45
C LEU A 489 -9.48 30.61 -1.61
N GLN A 490 -9.73 29.35 -1.26
CA GLN A 490 -10.89 28.96 -0.45
C GLN A 490 -10.82 29.49 0.98
N HIS A 491 -9.61 29.64 1.53
CA HIS A 491 -9.38 30.08 2.90
C HIS A 491 -8.93 31.54 3.00
N HIS A 492 -8.76 32.25 1.89
CA HIS A 492 -8.40 33.65 1.86
C HIS A 492 -9.62 34.55 2.12
N PRO A 493 -9.53 35.55 3.01
CA PRO A 493 -10.63 36.49 3.23
C PRO A 493 -10.91 37.36 1.99
N PRO A 494 -12.15 37.83 1.80
CA PRO A 494 -12.44 38.91 0.86
C PRO A 494 -11.71 40.18 1.32
N GLY A 495 -11.13 40.92 0.38
CA GLY A 495 -10.38 42.14 0.69
C GLY A 495 -11.29 43.27 1.18
N GLU A 496 -10.76 44.12 2.05
CA GLU A 496 -11.36 45.43 2.27
C GLU A 496 -11.23 46.27 0.99
N SER A 497 -12.30 46.93 0.57
CA SER A 497 -12.33 47.77 -0.62
C SER A 497 -11.20 48.81 -0.57
N PHE A 498 -10.21 48.66 -1.46
CA PHE A 498 -9.15 49.64 -1.63
C PHE A 498 -9.77 50.97 -2.07
N ARG A 499 -9.68 52.01 -1.24
CA ARG A 499 -9.98 53.38 -1.66
C ARG A 499 -8.77 53.91 -2.43
N PRO A 500 -8.87 54.19 -3.73
CA PRO A 500 -7.76 54.79 -4.45
C PRO A 500 -7.36 56.10 -3.77
N TYR A 501 -6.05 56.36 -3.69
CA TYR A 501 -5.55 57.69 -3.33
C TYR A 501 -6.15 58.70 -4.31
N GLN A 502 -6.93 59.64 -3.78
CA GLN A 502 -7.55 60.73 -4.53
C GLN A 502 -6.50 61.70 -5.09
#